data_AF-A0A259D309-F1
#
_entry.id   AF-A0A259D309-F1
#
_cell.length_a   1.000
_cell.length_b   1.000
_cell.length_c   1.000
_cell.angle_alpha   90.00
_cell.angle_beta   90.00
_cell.angle_gamma   90.00
#
_symmetry.space_group_name_H-M   'P 1'
#
loop_
_entity.id
_entity.type
_entity.pdbx_description
1 polymer ?
#
loop_
_entity_poly.entity_id
_entity_poly.type
_entity_poly.pdbx_seq_one_letter_code
_entity_poly.pdbx_strand_id
1 'polypeptide(L)'
;MMAQYLEIKAQNPGALLFYRMGDFYEMFFDDAVAAAAALDIALTRRGFHQGEPIAMCGVPVHSSEGYLLTLIRKGFRVAIAEQLEDPAEAKKRG
;
A
#
# COMPACT_ATOMS: atom_id res chain seq x y z
N MET A 1 -12.04 -3.97 -3.30
CA MET A 1 -10.72 -3.39 -2.96
C MET A 1 -9.56 -4.21 -3.53
N MET A 2 -9.29 -5.45 -3.08
CA MET A 2 -8.08 -6.19 -3.50
C MET A 2 -7.97 -6.44 -5.01
N ALA A 3 -9.09 -6.66 -5.71
CA ALA A 3 -9.09 -6.78 -7.17
C ALA A 3 -8.57 -5.51 -7.87
N GLN A 4 -9.00 -4.33 -7.42
CA GLN A 4 -8.55 -3.04 -7.96
C GLN A 4 -7.08 -2.78 -7.61
N TYR A 5 -6.66 -3.13 -6.38
CA TYR A 5 -5.25 -3.05 -5.99
C TYR A 5 -4.37 -3.88 -6.95
N LEU A 6 -4.74 -5.14 -7.20
CA LEU A 6 -4.00 -6.03 -8.09
C LEU A 6 -3.98 -5.53 -9.54
N GLU A 7 -5.09 -4.96 -10.02
CA GLU A 7 -5.18 -4.35 -11.35
C GLU A 7 -4.21 -3.17 -11.51
N ILE A 8 -4.20 -2.23 -10.56
CA ILE A 8 -3.29 -1.08 -10.58
C ILE A 8 -1.84 -1.55 -10.43
N LYS A 9 -1.59 -2.55 -9.58
CA LYS A 9 -0.28 -3.14 -9.38
C LYS A 9 0.25 -3.77 -10.68
N ALA A 10 -0.59 -4.46 -11.44
CA ALA A 10 -0.21 -5.06 -12.72
C ALA A 10 0.23 -3.99 -13.75
N GLN A 11 -0.31 -2.78 -13.68
CA GLN A 11 0.11 -1.65 -14.52
C GLN A 11 1.44 -1.03 -14.08
N ASN A 12 1.90 -1.30 -12.86
CA ASN A 12 3.10 -0.72 -12.26
C ASN A 12 4.07 -1.81 -11.77
N PRO A 13 4.56 -2.69 -12.66
CA PRO A 13 5.46 -3.78 -12.27
C PRO A 13 6.78 -3.24 -11.71
N GLY A 14 7.25 -3.84 -10.61
CA GLY A 14 8.52 -3.49 -9.97
C GLY A 14 8.52 -2.19 -9.16
N ALA A 15 7.39 -1.50 -9.03
CA ALA A 15 7.23 -0.37 -8.11
C ALA A 15 6.39 -0.78 -6.90
N LEU A 16 6.74 -0.32 -5.70
CA LEU A 16 5.85 -0.41 -4.54
C LEU A 16 4.59 0.42 -4.80
N LEU A 17 3.41 -0.13 -4.49
CA LEU A 17 2.15 0.58 -4.69
C LEU A 17 1.64 1.14 -3.37
N PHE A 18 1.80 2.46 -3.18
CA PHE A 18 1.12 3.22 -2.13
C PHE A 18 -0.35 3.37 -2.52
N TYR A 19 -1.21 2.51 -2.00
CA TYR A 19 -2.64 2.53 -2.30
C TYR A 19 -3.39 3.26 -1.20
N ARG A 20 -4.01 4.40 -1.53
CA ARG A 20 -4.70 5.24 -0.55
C ARG A 20 -5.96 4.56 -0.03
N MET A 21 -6.00 4.38 1.29
CA MET A 21 -7.12 3.84 2.04
C MET A 21 -7.40 4.76 3.22
N GLY A 22 -8.30 5.73 3.02
CA GLY A 22 -8.56 6.78 4.00
C GLY A 22 -7.31 7.62 4.30
N ASP A 23 -6.87 7.60 5.56
CA ASP A 23 -5.73 8.37 6.07
C ASP A 23 -4.38 7.62 5.99
N PHE A 24 -4.36 6.46 5.33
CA PHE A 24 -3.15 5.65 5.13
C PHE A 24 -2.88 5.37 3.65
N TYR A 25 -1.60 5.27 3.30
CA TYR A 25 -1.18 4.50 2.14
C TYR A 25 -0.88 3.08 2.61
N GLU A 26 -1.67 2.13 2.13
CA GLU A 26 -1.51 0.71 2.42
C GLU A 26 -0.79 0.01 1.26
N MET A 27 0.08 -0.93 1.60
CA MET A 27 0.76 -1.84 0.68
C MET A 27 0.42 -3.27 1.09
N PHE A 28 0.34 -4.17 0.11
CA PHE A 28 -0.06 -5.56 0.33
C PHE A 28 0.95 -6.54 -0.30
N PHE A 29 0.88 -7.81 0.12
CA PHE A 29 1.71 -8.90 -0.41
C PHE A 29 3.21 -8.57 -0.33
N ASP A 30 3.97 -8.81 -1.41
CA ASP A 30 5.41 -8.58 -1.44
C ASP A 30 5.80 -7.11 -1.25
N ASP A 31 4.95 -6.17 -1.68
CA ASP A 31 5.18 -4.74 -1.46
C ASP A 31 5.17 -4.43 0.04
N ALA A 32 4.25 -5.05 0.78
CA ALA A 32 4.18 -4.89 2.22
C ALA A 32 5.44 -5.40 2.90
N VAL A 33 5.92 -6.58 2.50
CA VAL A 33 7.13 -7.20 3.07
C VAL A 33 8.35 -6.31 2.81
N ALA A 34 8.53 -5.88 1.56
CA ALA A 34 9.66 -5.05 1.17
C ALA A 34 9.64 -3.68 1.83
N ALA A 35 8.47 -3.02 1.85
CA ALA A 35 8.33 -1.69 2.45
C ALA A 35 8.47 -1.74 3.97
N ALA A 36 7.90 -2.75 4.64
CA ALA A 36 8.03 -2.91 6.08
C ALA A 36 9.49 -3.04 6.51
N ALA A 37 10.26 -3.89 5.81
CA ALA A 37 11.69 -4.04 6.05
C ALA A 37 12.49 -2.77 5.70
N ALA A 38 12.15 -2.09 4.61
CA ALA A 38 12.85 -0.88 4.18
C ALA A 38 12.58 0.32 5.10
N LEU A 39 11.37 0.45 5.63
CA LEU A 39 10.95 1.57 6.46
C LEU A 39 11.06 1.30 7.97
N ASP A 40 11.37 0.07 8.36
CA ASP A 40 11.36 -0.38 9.76
C ASP A 40 10.01 -0.12 10.44
N ILE A 41 8.93 -0.55 9.77
CA ILE A 41 7.55 -0.45 10.26
C ILE A 41 6.93 -1.83 10.44
N ALA A 42 5.82 -1.89 11.19
CA ALA A 42 5.13 -3.14 11.45
C ALA A 42 4.59 -3.79 10.15
N LEU A 43 4.99 -5.03 9.92
CA LEU A 43 4.34 -5.93 8.97
C LEU A 43 3.19 -6.64 9.69
N THR A 44 1.97 -6.42 9.19
CA THR A 44 0.73 -6.99 9.71
C THR A 44 0.06 -7.86 8.64
N ARG A 45 -1.17 -8.28 8.89
CA ARG A 45 -1.96 -9.09 7.95
C ARG A 45 -3.41 -8.63 7.91
N ARG A 46 -4.03 -8.73 6.73
CA ARG A 46 -5.44 -8.36 6.52
C ARG A 46 -6.19 -9.42 5.74
N GLY A 47 -7.06 -10.16 6.42
CA GLY A 47 -7.91 -11.17 5.78
C GLY A 47 -7.10 -12.25 5.04
N PHE A 48 -7.73 -12.87 4.04
CA PHE A 48 -7.14 -13.93 3.24
C PHE A 48 -7.39 -13.70 1.74
N HIS A 49 -6.42 -14.06 0.91
CA HIS A 49 -6.54 -14.13 -0.54
C HIS A 49 -6.13 -15.53 -1.01
N GLN A 50 -7.02 -16.23 -1.71
CA GLN A 50 -6.80 -17.62 -2.14
C GLN A 50 -6.42 -18.58 -1.00
N GLY A 51 -6.94 -18.35 0.21
CA GLY A 51 -6.65 -19.18 1.39
C GLY A 51 -5.42 -18.75 2.19
N GLU A 52 -4.61 -17.82 1.68
CA GLU A 52 -3.40 -17.33 2.35
C GLU A 52 -3.60 -15.94 2.96
N PRO A 53 -3.02 -15.64 4.14
CA PRO A 53 -3.14 -14.33 4.75
C PRO A 53 -2.43 -13.25 3.93
N ILE A 54 -3.07 -12.10 3.76
CA ILE A 54 -2.50 -10.99 2.98
C ILE A 54 -1.57 -10.20 3.89
N ALA A 55 -0.26 -10.24 3.60
CA ALA A 55 0.71 -9.35 4.25
C ALA A 55 0.37 -7.88 3.97
N MET A 56 0.49 -7.03 4.98
CA MET A 56 0.10 -5.62 4.90
C MET A 56 0.99 -4.73 5.76
N CYS A 57 1.38 -3.59 5.24
CA CYS A 57 1.89 -2.47 6.04
C CYS A 57 1.30 -1.16 5.53
N GLY A 58 1.38 -0.09 6.32
CA GLY A 58 0.89 1.20 5.89
C GLY A 58 1.60 2.36 6.56
N VAL A 59 1.58 3.50 5.88
CA VAL A 59 2.13 4.77 6.38
C VAL A 59 1.02 5.83 6.39
N PRO A 60 0.98 6.73 7.38
CA PRO A 60 -0.03 7.77 7.41
C PRO A 60 0.17 8.78 6.27
N VAL A 61 -0.91 9.16 5.58
CA VAL A 61 -0.86 10.10 4.43
C VAL A 61 -0.20 11.42 4.82
N HIS A 62 -0.57 11.98 5.98
CA HIS A 62 -0.07 13.27 6.47
C HIS A 62 1.44 13.28 6.78
N SER A 63 2.07 12.12 6.93
CA SER A 63 3.52 11.98 7.16
C SER A 63 4.23 11.16 6.07
N SER A 64 3.54 10.87 4.96
CA SER A 64 3.99 9.97 3.90
C SER A 64 5.26 10.42 3.18
N GLU A 65 5.50 11.73 3.09
CA GLU A 65 6.65 12.30 2.39
C GLU A 65 8.00 11.78 2.91
N GLY A 66 8.16 11.68 4.23
CA GLY A 66 9.40 11.16 4.85
C GLY A 66 9.65 9.69 4.52
N TYR A 67 8.58 8.88 4.49
CA TYR A 67 8.66 7.47 4.11
C TYR A 67 8.98 7.32 2.62
N LEU A 68 8.36 8.14 1.78
CA LEU A 68 8.61 8.16 0.33
C LEU A 68 10.09 8.45 0.04
N LEU A 69 10.65 9.50 0.67
CA LEU A 69 12.06 9.85 0.53
C LEU A 69 12.99 8.72 0.97
N THR A 70 12.64 8.03 2.05
CA THR A 70 13.42 6.87 2.55
C THR A 70 13.42 5.73 1.54
N LEU A 71 12.25 5.38 0.97
CA LEU A 71 12.13 4.35 -0.05
C LEU A 71 12.93 4.70 -1.32
N ILE A 72 12.81 5.93 -1.80
CA ILE A 72 13.55 6.40 -3.00
C ILE A 72 15.06 6.31 -2.77
N ARG A 73 15.55 6.74 -1.60
CA ARG A 73 16.98 6.65 -1.25
C ARG A 73 17.48 5.21 -1.16
N LYS A 74 16.60 4.27 -0.80
CA LYS A 74 16.89 2.82 -0.80
C LYS A 74 16.74 2.17 -2.18
N GLY A 75 16.44 2.94 -3.23
CA GLY A 75 16.36 2.46 -4.61
C GLY A 75 14.98 1.94 -5.02
N PHE A 76 13.96 2.10 -4.19
CA PHE A 76 12.60 1.69 -4.56
C PHE A 76 11.97 2.70 -5.52
N ARG A 77 11.27 2.18 -6.53
CA ARG A 77 10.27 2.94 -7.28
C ARG A 77 8.94 2.85 -6.53
N VAL A 78 8.23 3.96 -6.39
CA VAL A 78 6.94 4.01 -5.69
C VAL A 78 5.89 4.60 -6.61
N ALA A 79 4.80 3.88 -6.82
CA ALA A 79 3.59 4.35 -7.48
C ALA A 79 2.57 4.76 -6.42
N ILE A 80 1.95 5.93 -6.59
CA ILE A 80 0.93 6.45 -5.66
C ILE A 80 -0.42 6.34 -6.35
N ALA A 81 -1.33 5.57 -5.76
CA ALA A 81 -2.71 5.45 -6.20
C ALA A 81 -3.61 6.20 -5.20
N GLU A 82 -4.11 7.35 -5.65
CA GLU A 82 -5.03 8.18 -4.88
C GLU A 82 -6.48 7.68 -4.99
N GLN A 83 -7.24 7.87 -3.93
CA GLN A 83 -8.68 7.66 -3.95
C GLN A 83 -9.36 8.95 -4.41
N LEU A 84 -10.01 8.91 -5.57
CA LEU A 84 -10.75 10.06 -6.14
C LEU A 84 -12.18 10.20 -5.60
N GLU A 85 -12.72 9.15 -4.99
CA GLU A 85 -14.09 9.12 -4.42
C GLU A 85 -14.10 9.64 -2.96
N ASP A 86 -15.23 10.23 -2.56
CA ASP A 86 -15.48 10.71 -1.19
C ASP A 86 -15.26 9.58 -0.15
N PRO A 87 -14.53 9.83 0.96
CA PRO A 87 -14.28 8.84 2.02
C PRO A 87 -15.52 8.11 2.52
N ALA A 88 -16.68 8.78 2.53
CA ALA A 88 -17.95 8.20 2.98
C ALA A 88 -18.45 7.06 2.07
N GLU A 89 -18.16 7.12 0.77
CA GLU A 89 -18.56 6.11 -0.21
C GLU A 89 -17.56 4.94 -0.24
N ALA A 90 -16.26 5.20 -0.07
CA ALA A 90 -15.24 4.15 -0.05
C ALA A 90 -15.35 3.22 1.17
N LYS A 91 -15.72 3.76 2.34
CA LYS A 91 -15.88 2.97 3.57
C LYS A 91 -17.03 1.95 3.49
N LYS A 92 -18.00 2.15 2.59
CA LYS A 92 -19.11 1.18 2.37
C LYS A 92 -18.68 -0.04 1.55
N ARG A 93 -17.52 0.02 0.87
CA ARG A 93 -17.03 -1.03 -0.06
C ARG A 93 -15.92 -1.91 0.53
N GLY A 94 -15.43 -1.61 1.74
CA GLY A 94 -14.33 -2.31 2.41
C GLY A 94 -14.76 -3.01 3.69
#